data_AF-A0A9X4AV37-F1
#
_entry.id   AF-A0A9X4AV37-F1
#
_cell.length_a   1.000
_cell.length_b   1.000
_cell.length_c   1.000
_cell.angle_alpha   90.00
_cell.angle_beta   90.00
_cell.angle_gamma   90.00
#
_symmetry.space_group_name_H-M   'P 1'
#
loop_
_entity.id
_entity.type
_entity.pdbx_description
1 polymer ?
#
loop_
_entity_poly.entity_id
_entity_poly.type
_entity_poly.pdbx_seq_one_letter_code
_entity_poly.pdbx_strand_id
1 'polypeptide(L)'
;MNDPKNPDPGDKHIDASDLALIDVTPEQMLKFIKIREGVAKAIANLKRLTPEQIDRAGLNAGDVQRALDIADEHRQLDAMVPAAEKLAEMLIETRAARGHDLAMLLGEIASQARRRGQRDPKGPEILGPLEDLFAYQYGPAQKSAATRAKSSSPAEQNPPSQSTG
;
A
#
# COMPACT_ATOMS: atom_id res chain seq x y z
N MET A 1 -19.07 9.21 -17.67
CA MET A 1 -17.80 8.48 -17.52
C MET A 1 -16.72 9.52 -17.72
N ASN A 2 -15.87 9.74 -16.72
CA ASN A 2 -14.76 10.69 -16.83
C ASN A 2 -13.75 10.18 -17.85
N ASP A 3 -12.99 11.10 -18.43
CA ASP A 3 -11.88 10.79 -19.33
C ASP A 3 -10.79 10.06 -18.53
N PRO A 4 -10.44 8.79 -18.86
CA PRO A 4 -9.41 8.04 -18.14
C PRO A 4 -8.04 8.72 -18.12
N LYS A 5 -7.76 9.61 -19.08
CA LYS A 5 -6.51 10.38 -19.18
C LYS A 5 -6.50 11.64 -18.31
N ASN A 6 -7.66 12.02 -17.77
CA ASN A 6 -7.81 13.10 -16.80
C ASN A 6 -8.73 12.64 -15.64
N PRO A 7 -8.27 11.67 -14.84
CA PRO A 7 -9.09 11.03 -13.81
C PRO A 7 -9.30 11.94 -12.59
N ASP A 8 -10.47 11.78 -11.96
CA ASP A 8 -10.75 12.39 -10.66
C ASP A 8 -10.45 11.41 -9.50
N PRO A 9 -10.12 11.89 -8.30
CA PRO A 9 -9.99 11.03 -7.12
C PRO A 9 -11.24 10.16 -6.88
N GLY A 10 -11.04 8.83 -6.88
CA GLY A 10 -12.10 7.84 -6.75
C GLY A 10 -12.46 7.12 -8.06
N ASP A 11 -11.97 7.60 -9.20
CA ASP A 11 -12.06 6.87 -10.47
C ASP A 11 -11.30 5.54 -10.39
N LYS A 12 -11.90 4.48 -10.96
CA LYS A 12 -11.37 3.11 -10.92
C LYS A 12 -10.54 2.74 -12.14
N HIS A 13 -10.43 3.65 -13.10
CA HIS A 13 -9.70 3.47 -14.34
C HIS A 13 -8.89 4.73 -14.61
N ILE A 14 -7.57 4.57 -14.64
CA ILE A 14 -6.60 5.63 -14.87
C ILE A 14 -5.74 5.18 -16.04
N ASP A 15 -5.67 6.00 -17.09
CA ASP A 15 -4.88 5.74 -18.29
C ASP A 15 -3.70 6.71 -18.34
N ALA A 16 -2.52 6.20 -18.03
CA ALA A 16 -1.25 6.92 -18.11
C ALA A 16 -0.44 6.58 -19.37
N SER A 17 -1.04 5.94 -20.38
CA SER A 17 -0.33 5.44 -21.56
C SER A 17 0.37 6.52 -22.39
N ASP A 18 -0.10 7.76 -22.31
CA ASP A 18 0.49 8.91 -23.01
C ASP A 18 1.67 9.54 -22.23
N LEU A 19 1.92 9.14 -20.98
CA LEU A 19 2.96 9.71 -20.13
C LEU A 19 4.23 8.86 -20.15
N ALA A 20 5.38 9.52 -20.25
CA ALA A 20 6.68 8.88 -20.13
C ALA A 20 7.02 8.63 -18.65
N LEU A 21 6.49 7.53 -18.09
CA LEU A 21 6.79 7.14 -16.71
C LEU A 21 8.20 6.55 -16.59
N ILE A 22 8.93 6.97 -15.57
CA ILE A 22 10.26 6.47 -15.24
C ILE A 22 10.23 5.74 -13.90
N ASP A 23 10.89 4.59 -13.83
CA ASP A 23 11.12 3.89 -12.56
C ASP A 23 12.42 4.42 -11.94
N VAL A 24 12.33 4.90 -10.71
CA VAL A 24 13.41 5.59 -10.02
C VAL A 24 13.58 4.98 -8.63
N THR A 25 14.80 4.57 -8.29
CA THR A 25 15.05 4.04 -6.94
C THR A 25 15.04 5.17 -5.90
N PRO A 26 14.80 4.85 -4.62
CA PRO A 26 14.90 5.84 -3.55
C PRO A 26 16.26 6.57 -3.53
N GLU A 27 17.37 5.88 -3.84
CA GLU A 27 18.71 6.47 -3.88
C GLU A 27 18.90 7.43 -5.06
N GLN A 28 18.26 7.15 -6.20
CA GLN A 28 18.26 8.05 -7.36
C GLN A 28 17.42 9.30 -7.07
N MET A 29 16.28 9.16 -6.40
CA MET A 29 15.43 10.29 -6.00
C MET A 29 16.18 11.33 -5.14
N LEU A 30 17.10 10.89 -4.28
CA LEU A 30 17.91 11.79 -3.44
C LEU A 30 18.79 12.75 -4.26
N LYS A 31 19.06 12.42 -5.53
CA LYS A 31 19.88 13.24 -6.44
C LYS A 31 19.06 14.26 -7.20
N PHE A 32 17.73 14.19 -7.16
CA PHE A 32 16.87 15.10 -7.90
C PHE A 32 16.84 16.48 -7.26
N ILE A 33 16.93 17.51 -8.11
CA ILE A 33 16.80 18.89 -7.68
C ILE A 33 15.32 19.17 -7.43
N LYS A 34 15.00 19.64 -6.22
CA LYS A 34 13.65 20.06 -5.89
C LYS A 34 13.27 21.32 -6.67
N ILE A 35 12.10 21.29 -7.27
CA ILE A 35 11.48 22.47 -7.86
C ILE A 35 11.25 23.50 -6.75
N ARG A 36 11.61 24.76 -7.04
CA ARG A 36 11.48 25.86 -6.08
C ARG A 36 10.13 26.54 -6.20
N GLU A 37 9.74 27.23 -5.14
CA GLU A 37 8.59 28.13 -5.17
C GLU A 37 8.74 29.15 -6.32
N GLY A 38 7.63 29.45 -7.00
CA GLY A 38 7.62 30.39 -8.12
C GLY A 38 7.86 29.78 -9.50
N VAL A 39 8.10 28.47 -9.62
CA VAL A 39 8.25 27.79 -10.92
C VAL A 39 7.12 28.10 -11.89
N ALA A 40 5.87 28.12 -11.42
CA ALA A 40 4.70 28.38 -12.26
C ALA A 40 4.75 29.80 -12.87
N LYS A 41 5.20 30.80 -12.10
CA LYS A 41 5.39 32.17 -12.59
C LYS A 41 6.54 32.23 -13.60
N ALA A 42 7.62 31.49 -13.37
CA ALA A 42 8.75 31.42 -14.29
C ALA A 42 8.36 30.78 -15.63
N ILE A 43 7.66 29.64 -15.62
CA ILE A 43 7.14 28.99 -16.83
C ILE A 43 6.14 29.89 -17.55
N ALA A 44 5.22 30.55 -16.81
CA ALA A 44 4.29 31.50 -17.41
C ALA A 44 4.99 32.69 -18.08
N ASN A 45 6.15 33.12 -17.56
CA ASN A 45 6.98 34.13 -18.19
C ASN A 45 7.60 33.60 -19.50
N LEU A 46 8.17 32.39 -19.49
CA LEU A 46 8.71 31.75 -20.70
C LEU A 46 7.65 31.61 -21.80
N LYS A 47 6.42 31.21 -21.46
CA LYS A 47 5.30 31.09 -22.40
C LYS A 47 4.90 32.41 -23.09
N ARG A 48 5.28 33.56 -22.53
CA ARG A 48 4.95 34.89 -23.07
C ARG A 48 6.04 35.48 -23.95
N LEU A 49 7.24 34.88 -23.97
CA LEU A 49 8.34 35.41 -24.76
C LEU A 49 8.06 35.23 -26.25
N THR A 50 8.28 36.29 -27.03
CA THR A 50 8.30 36.20 -28.50
C THR A 50 9.66 35.68 -28.98
N PRO A 51 9.76 35.14 -30.21
CA PRO A 51 11.05 34.72 -30.77
C PRO A 51 12.11 35.82 -30.75
N GLU A 52 11.74 37.08 -31.00
CA GLU A 52 12.67 38.22 -30.97
C GLU A 52 13.13 38.54 -29.55
N GLN A 53 12.28 38.32 -28.55
CA GLN A 53 12.65 38.49 -27.14
C GLN A 53 13.59 37.39 -26.67
N ILE A 54 13.37 36.15 -27.14
CA ILE A 54 14.26 35.00 -26.88
C ILE A 54 15.65 35.27 -27.47
N ASP A 55 15.72 35.66 -28.75
CA ASP A 55 16.97 35.98 -29.44
C ASP A 55 17.71 37.15 -28.79
N ARG A 56 17.01 38.25 -28.50
CA ARG A 56 17.58 39.42 -27.82
C ARG A 56 18.10 39.09 -26.42
N ALA A 57 17.46 38.17 -25.71
CA ALA A 57 17.91 37.70 -24.40
C ALA A 57 19.08 36.70 -24.49
N GLY A 58 19.51 36.30 -25.69
CA GLY A 58 20.58 35.32 -25.91
C GLY A 58 20.19 33.90 -25.50
N LEU A 59 18.89 33.59 -25.49
CA LEU A 59 18.38 32.27 -25.10
C LEU A 59 18.32 31.34 -26.31
N ASN A 60 18.59 30.05 -26.09
CA ASN A 60 18.36 29.03 -27.10
C ASN A 60 16.86 28.72 -27.18
N ALA A 61 16.24 28.94 -28.35
CA ALA A 61 14.81 28.69 -28.54
C ALA A 61 14.40 27.23 -28.32
N GLY A 62 15.27 26.27 -28.66
CA GLY A 62 15.03 24.85 -28.44
C GLY A 62 15.03 24.48 -26.95
N ASP A 63 15.90 25.08 -26.14
CA ASP A 63 15.90 24.88 -24.70
C ASP A 63 14.67 25.50 -24.03
N VAL A 64 14.22 26.67 -24.50
CA VAL A 64 12.97 27.29 -24.05
C VAL A 64 11.80 26.35 -24.34
N GLN A 65 11.69 25.85 -25.58
CA GLN A 65 10.61 24.92 -25.95
C GLN A 65 10.66 23.64 -25.10
N ARG A 66 11.84 23.03 -24.97
CA ARG A 66 12.03 21.83 -24.13
C ARG A 66 11.60 22.07 -22.68
N ALA A 67 11.89 23.24 -22.11
CA ALA A 67 11.45 23.58 -20.76
C ALA A 67 9.92 23.71 -20.65
N LEU A 68 9.26 24.20 -21.70
CA LEU A 68 7.79 24.27 -21.76
C LEU A 68 7.17 22.87 -21.88
N ASP A 69 7.73 22.00 -22.71
CA ASP A 69 7.28 20.63 -22.90
C ASP A 69 7.36 19.84 -21.58
N ILE A 70 8.51 19.88 -20.90
CA ILE A 70 8.69 19.25 -19.57
C ILE A 70 7.71 19.83 -18.55
N ALA A 71 7.45 21.15 -18.57
CA ALA A 71 6.52 21.76 -17.64
C ALA A 71 5.06 21.31 -17.87
N ASP A 72 4.68 21.08 -19.13
CA ASP A 72 3.34 20.58 -19.47
C ASP A 72 3.19 19.09 -19.10
N GLU A 73 4.21 18.26 -19.33
CA GLU A 73 4.27 16.86 -18.85
C GLU A 73 4.17 16.80 -17.31
N HIS A 74 4.95 17.63 -16.60
CA HIS A 74 4.91 17.70 -15.14
C HIS A 74 3.51 18.06 -14.63
N ARG A 75 2.83 19.00 -15.28
CA ARG A 75 1.46 19.39 -14.91
C ARG A 75 0.46 18.26 -15.12
N GLN A 76 0.61 17.45 -16.18
CA GLN A 76 -0.23 16.28 -16.41
C GLN A 76 -0.01 15.21 -15.33
N LEU A 77 1.24 14.99 -14.93
CA LEU A 77 1.58 14.10 -13.81
C LEU A 77 0.94 14.59 -12.50
N ASP A 78 1.07 15.88 -12.18
CA ASP A 78 0.49 16.48 -10.96
C ASP A 78 -1.04 16.32 -10.90
N ALA A 79 -1.73 16.39 -12.05
CA ALA A 79 -3.18 16.20 -12.13
C ALA A 79 -3.59 14.74 -11.89
N MET A 80 -2.76 13.78 -12.28
CA MET A 80 -3.06 12.36 -12.21
C MET A 80 -2.72 11.74 -10.84
N VAL A 81 -1.70 12.26 -10.15
CA VAL A 81 -1.21 11.71 -8.87
C VAL A 81 -2.33 11.55 -7.81
N PRO A 82 -3.21 12.55 -7.55
CA PRO A 82 -4.25 12.41 -6.52
C PRO A 82 -5.22 11.25 -6.80
N ALA A 83 -5.55 11.00 -8.07
CA ALA A 83 -6.41 9.88 -8.46
C ALA A 83 -5.70 8.54 -8.26
N ALA A 84 -4.42 8.44 -8.62
CA ALA A 84 -3.63 7.23 -8.44
C ALA A 84 -3.43 6.88 -6.95
N GLU A 85 -3.13 7.88 -6.11
CA GLU A 85 -3.04 7.71 -4.66
C GLU A 85 -4.36 7.21 -4.07
N LYS A 86 -5.49 7.80 -4.49
CA LYS A 86 -6.81 7.36 -4.01
C LYS A 86 -7.15 5.95 -4.45
N LEU A 87 -6.80 5.57 -5.69
CA LEU A 87 -6.98 4.21 -6.17
C LEU A 87 -6.16 3.20 -5.34
N ALA A 88 -4.91 3.54 -5.01
CA ALA A 88 -4.07 2.71 -4.16
C ALA A 88 -4.66 2.54 -2.74
N GLU A 89 -5.17 3.62 -2.15
CA GLU A 89 -5.88 3.59 -0.86
C GLU A 89 -7.10 2.63 -0.93
N MET A 90 -7.96 2.79 -1.94
CA MET A 90 -9.14 1.92 -2.12
C MET A 90 -8.77 0.45 -2.30
N LEU A 91 -7.65 0.14 -2.96
CA LEU A 91 -7.14 -1.23 -3.10
C LEU A 91 -6.71 -1.80 -1.74
N ILE A 92 -6.01 -1.01 -0.91
CA ILE A 92 -5.59 -1.41 0.44
C ILE A 92 -6.82 -1.65 1.32
N GLU A 93 -7.79 -0.74 1.32
CA GLU A 93 -9.04 -0.86 2.07
C GLU A 93 -9.84 -2.08 1.63
N THR A 94 -9.99 -2.28 0.32
CA THR A 94 -10.70 -3.44 -0.25
C THR A 94 -10.00 -4.74 0.15
N ARG A 95 -8.66 -4.78 0.10
CA ARG A 95 -7.90 -5.94 0.55
C ARG A 95 -8.14 -6.25 2.03
N ALA A 96 -8.17 -5.24 2.89
CA ALA A 96 -8.45 -5.41 4.32
C ALA A 96 -9.88 -5.93 4.55
N ALA A 97 -10.87 -5.33 3.90
CA ALA A 97 -12.27 -5.77 3.98
C ALA A 97 -12.44 -7.22 3.50
N ARG A 98 -11.83 -7.59 2.37
CA ARG A 98 -11.87 -8.98 1.87
C ARG A 98 -11.13 -9.96 2.76
N GLY A 99 -10.03 -9.54 3.38
CA GLY A 99 -9.34 -10.33 4.40
C GLY A 99 -10.23 -10.62 5.61
N HIS A 100 -10.99 -9.63 6.06
CA HIS A 100 -11.97 -9.80 7.14
C HIS A 100 -13.09 -10.76 6.76
N ASP A 101 -13.73 -10.55 5.59
CA ASP A 101 -14.79 -11.43 5.07
C ASP A 101 -14.31 -12.89 5.00
N LEU A 102 -13.10 -13.10 4.45
CA LEU A 102 -12.49 -14.41 4.32
C LEU A 102 -12.25 -15.06 5.70
N ALA A 103 -11.71 -14.30 6.66
CA ALA A 103 -11.45 -14.82 8.01
C ALA A 103 -12.75 -15.25 8.72
N MET A 104 -13.84 -14.48 8.59
CA MET A 104 -15.14 -14.87 9.13
C MET A 104 -15.64 -16.17 8.49
N LEU A 105 -15.60 -16.24 7.16
CA LEU A 105 -16.05 -17.41 6.42
C LEU A 105 -15.25 -18.67 6.78
N LEU A 106 -13.92 -18.57 6.91
CA LEU A 106 -13.08 -19.67 7.36
C LEU A 106 -13.45 -20.14 8.77
N GLY A 107 -13.74 -19.20 9.69
CA GLY A 107 -14.20 -19.53 11.04
C GLY A 107 -15.55 -20.25 11.06
N GLU A 108 -16.49 -19.83 10.22
CA GLU A 108 -17.77 -20.50 10.05
C GLU A 108 -17.61 -21.91 9.48
N ILE A 109 -16.82 -22.07 8.41
CA ILE A 109 -16.52 -23.36 7.79
C ILE A 109 -15.88 -24.30 8.81
N ALA A 110 -14.87 -23.83 9.56
CA ALA A 110 -14.23 -24.61 10.61
C ALA A 110 -15.24 -25.06 11.68
N SER A 111 -16.08 -24.14 12.17
CA SER A 111 -17.13 -24.46 13.14
C SER A 111 -18.12 -25.51 12.63
N GLN A 112 -18.57 -25.38 11.37
CA GLN A 112 -19.47 -26.35 10.73
C GLN A 112 -18.81 -27.72 10.56
N ALA A 113 -17.61 -27.78 9.99
CA ALA A 113 -16.86 -29.02 9.78
C ALA A 113 -16.60 -29.75 11.11
N ARG A 114 -16.17 -29.01 12.14
CA ARG A 114 -15.97 -29.55 13.48
C ARG A 114 -17.25 -30.16 14.05
N ARG A 115 -18.38 -29.44 14.00
CA ARG A 115 -19.67 -29.94 14.47
C ARG A 115 -20.12 -31.19 13.72
N ARG A 116 -19.85 -31.27 12.41
CA ARG A 116 -20.16 -32.47 11.61
C ARG A 116 -19.28 -33.64 12.01
N GLY A 117 -17.96 -33.45 12.05
CA GLY A 117 -17.02 -34.52 12.41
C GLY A 117 -17.24 -35.08 13.81
N GLN A 118 -17.69 -34.28 14.76
CA GLN A 118 -18.03 -34.75 16.12
C GLN A 118 -19.28 -35.64 16.19
N ARG A 119 -20.18 -35.55 15.21
CA ARG A 119 -21.46 -36.30 15.18
C ARG A 119 -21.45 -37.48 14.22
N ASP A 120 -20.51 -37.50 13.28
CA ASP A 120 -20.43 -38.51 12.24
C ASP A 120 -19.58 -39.71 12.72
N PRO A 121 -20.02 -40.96 12.53
CA PRO A 121 -19.22 -42.15 12.86
C PRO A 121 -17.86 -42.19 12.14
N LYS A 122 -17.74 -41.53 10.98
CA LYS A 122 -16.49 -41.36 10.23
C LYS A 122 -15.84 -39.99 10.45
N GLY A 123 -16.08 -39.38 11.60
CA GLY A 123 -15.57 -38.06 11.97
C GLY A 123 -14.09 -37.80 11.65
N PRO A 124 -13.15 -38.74 11.96
CA PRO A 124 -11.74 -38.56 11.62
C PRO A 124 -11.48 -38.39 10.12
N GLU A 125 -12.24 -39.06 9.25
CA GLU A 125 -12.12 -38.91 7.78
C GLU A 125 -12.57 -37.53 7.30
N ILE A 126 -13.46 -36.86 8.05
CA ILE A 126 -13.95 -35.51 7.77
C ILE A 126 -12.98 -34.45 8.30
N LEU A 127 -12.45 -34.65 9.50
CA LEU A 127 -11.61 -33.66 10.18
C LEU A 127 -10.16 -33.68 9.72
N GLY A 128 -9.61 -34.86 9.39
CA GLY A 128 -8.22 -35.03 8.98
C GLY A 128 -7.80 -34.13 7.80
N PRO A 129 -8.55 -34.11 6.68
CA PRO A 129 -8.24 -33.24 5.55
C PRO A 129 -8.32 -31.72 5.84
N LEU A 130 -8.89 -31.32 6.99
CA LEU A 130 -9.09 -29.93 7.39
C LEU A 130 -8.18 -29.50 8.55
N GLU A 131 -7.12 -30.27 8.83
CA GLU A 131 -6.20 -30.01 9.94
C GLU A 131 -5.61 -28.58 9.89
N ASP A 132 -5.14 -28.14 8.72
CA ASP A 132 -4.55 -26.80 8.55
C ASP A 132 -5.55 -25.68 8.82
N LEU A 133 -6.82 -25.86 8.41
CA LEU A 133 -7.89 -24.91 8.69
C LEU A 133 -8.14 -24.80 10.21
N PHE A 134 -8.13 -25.93 10.91
CA PHE A 134 -8.29 -25.93 12.36
C PHE A 134 -7.07 -25.37 13.08
N ALA A 135 -5.87 -25.65 12.61
CA ALA A 135 -4.63 -25.10 13.14
C ALA A 135 -4.61 -23.56 12.98
N TYR A 136 -5.01 -23.05 11.82
CA TYR A 136 -5.18 -21.62 11.58
C TYR A 136 -6.22 -21.00 12.51
N GLN A 137 -7.43 -21.56 12.56
CA GLN A 137 -8.56 -20.97 13.30
C GLN A 137 -8.40 -21.04 14.82
N TYR A 138 -7.86 -22.14 15.36
CA TYR A 138 -7.81 -22.43 16.79
C TYR A 138 -6.40 -22.37 17.40
N GLY A 139 -5.36 -22.39 16.58
CA GLY A 139 -3.97 -22.32 17.02
C GLY A 139 -3.65 -21.10 17.91
N PRO A 140 -4.14 -19.88 17.60
CA PRO A 140 -3.94 -18.72 18.47
C PRO A 140 -4.52 -18.92 19.88
N ALA A 141 -5.75 -19.42 19.99
CA ALA A 141 -6.40 -19.67 21.27
C ALA A 141 -5.67 -20.75 22.09
N GLN A 142 -5.20 -21.81 21.43
CA GLN A 142 -4.42 -22.87 22.07
C GLN A 142 -3.07 -22.36 22.59
N LYS A 143 -2.36 -21.53 21.81
CA LYS A 143 -1.11 -20.89 22.25
C LYS A 143 -1.34 -19.99 23.46
N SER A 144 -2.38 -19.15 23.44
CA SER A 144 -2.71 -18.28 24.58
C SER A 144 -3.05 -19.07 25.85
N ALA A 145 -3.81 -20.17 25.73
CA ALA A 145 -4.12 -21.05 26.85
C ALA A 145 -2.85 -21.72 27.42
N ALA A 146 -1.97 -22.22 26.55
CA ALA A 146 -0.71 -22.83 26.94
C ALA A 146 0.23 -21.84 27.68
N THR A 147 0.31 -20.59 27.22
CA THR A 147 1.09 -19.54 27.91
C THR A 147 0.54 -19.24 29.30
N ARG A 148 -0.80 -19.14 29.45
CA ARG A 148 -1.43 -18.90 30.77
C ARG A 148 -1.17 -20.06 31.75
N ALA A 149 -1.31 -21.31 31.29
CA ALA A 149 -1.04 -22.48 32.12
C ALA A 149 0.43 -22.53 32.60
N LYS A 150 1.39 -22.14 31.75
CA LYS A 150 2.81 -22.04 32.14
C LYS A 150 3.07 -20.92 33.15
N SER A 151 2.45 -19.76 33.01
CA SER A 151 2.62 -18.64 33.95
C SER A 151 1.93 -18.84 35.30
N SER A 152 0.88 -19.66 35.35
CA SER A 152 0.15 -19.97 36.58
C SER A 152 0.70 -21.18 37.33
N SER A 153 1.68 -21.89 36.77
CA SER A 153 2.42 -22.91 37.50
C SER A 153 3.42 -22.18 38.42
N PRO A 154 3.37 -22.38 39.75
CA PRO A 154 4.24 -21.68 40.66
C PRO A 154 5.68 -22.09 40.38
N ALA A 155 6.42 -21.23 39.69
CA ALA A 155 7.87 -21.29 39.68
C ALA A 155 8.31 -21.04 41.12
N GLU A 156 8.59 -22.14 41.80
CA GLU A 156 9.54 -22.32 42.90
C GLU A 156 10.21 -20.99 43.28
N GLN A 157 9.64 -20.35 44.30
CA GLN A 157 10.23 -19.20 44.97
C GLN A 157 11.62 -19.64 45.44
N ASN A 158 12.65 -19.40 44.64
CA ASN A 158 14.03 -19.49 45.09
C ASN A 158 14.15 -18.49 46.24
N PRO A 159 14.33 -18.93 47.50
CA PRO A 159 14.50 -18.00 48.60
C PRO A 159 15.80 -17.21 48.38
N PRO A 160 15.82 -15.92 48.73
CA PRO A 160 16.99 -15.08 48.53
C PRO A 160 18.18 -15.70 49.25
N SER A 161 19.23 -16.02 48.49
CA SER A 161 20.51 -16.45 49.04
C SER A 161 20.99 -15.37 50.01
N GLN A 162 20.97 -15.69 51.30
CA GLN A 162 21.53 -14.83 52.33
C GLN A 162 23.03 -14.73 52.07
N SER A 163 23.46 -13.54 51.66
CA SER A 163 24.86 -13.13 51.59
C SER A 163 25.36 -12.93 53.02
N THR A 164 26.00 -13.94 53.60
CA THR A 164 26.80 -13.80 54.81
C THR A 164 28.27 -13.64 54.45
N GLY A 165 28.90 -12.59 54.98
CA GLY A 165 30.36 -12.46 55.13
C GLY A 165 31.02 -11.46 54.22
#